data_AF-A0A931AGR8-F1
#
_entry.id   AF-A0A931AGR8-F1
#
_cell.length_a   1.000
_cell.length_b   1.000
_cell.length_c   1.000
_cell.angle_alpha   90.00
_cell.angle_beta   90.00
_cell.angle_gamma   90.00
#
_symmetry.space_group_name_H-M   'P 1'
#
loop_
_entity.id
_entity.type
_entity.pdbx_description
1 polymer ?
#
loop_
_entity_poly.entity_id
_entity_poly.type
_entity_poly.pdbx_seq_one_letter_code
_entity_poly.pdbx_strand_id
1 'polypeptide(L)'
;MRPATVYAEASGQRHQTIENIRAVGFGAGVFLNPATSPEAVEEILTEVALVLMMTVDRSFGDQELNLSTLDKVRRAAGLPAGRSLPVQTSRPTGASTNRPSLFRSTPG
;
A
#
# COMPACT_ATOMS: atom_id res chain seq x y z
N MET A 1 14.89 -7.98 -1.29
CA MET A 1 13.78 -8.84 -1.75
C MET A 1 12.49 -8.01 -1.74
N ARG A 2 11.63 -8.09 -2.75
CA ARG A 2 10.35 -7.36 -2.76
C ARG A 2 9.29 -8.19 -2.04
N PRO A 3 8.47 -7.59 -1.14
CA PRO A 3 7.42 -8.32 -0.45
C PRO A 3 6.34 -8.80 -1.43
N ALA A 4 5.79 -9.99 -1.20
CA ALA A 4 4.64 -10.46 -1.95
C ALA A 4 3.43 -9.59 -1.56
N THR A 5 2.73 -9.05 -2.55
CA THR A 5 1.72 -8.01 -2.31
C THR A 5 0.32 -8.54 -2.60
N VAL A 6 -0.61 -8.30 -1.68
CA VAL A 6 -2.04 -8.65 -1.84
C VAL A 6 -2.87 -7.38 -2.06
N TYR A 7 -3.91 -7.47 -2.88
CA TYR A 7 -4.86 -6.37 -3.05
C TYR A 7 -5.75 -6.24 -1.81
N ALA A 8 -5.91 -5.03 -1.29
CA ALA A 8 -6.85 -4.74 -0.21
C ALA A 8 -8.30 -5.07 -0.61
N GLU A 9 -8.61 -4.95 -1.89
CA GLU A 9 -9.92 -5.24 -2.48
C GLU A 9 -10.12 -6.72 -2.80
N ALA A 10 -9.11 -7.57 -2.64
CA ALA A 10 -9.30 -9.01 -2.82
C ALA A 10 -10.28 -9.51 -1.75
N SER A 11 -11.42 -10.03 -2.21
CA SER A 11 -12.49 -10.53 -1.34
C SER A 11 -12.12 -11.88 -0.73
N GLY A 12 -12.16 -11.95 0.61
CA GLY A 12 -12.02 -13.18 1.40
C GLY A 12 -10.59 -13.72 1.46
N GLN A 13 -10.04 -13.81 2.68
CA GLN A 13 -8.73 -14.43 3.02
C GLN A 13 -7.50 -13.50 3.01
N ARG A 14 -7.65 -12.17 3.17
CA ARG A 14 -6.50 -11.25 3.26
C ARG A 14 -5.54 -11.61 4.41
N HIS A 15 -6.07 -11.80 5.63
CA HIS A 15 -5.26 -12.23 6.79
C HIS A 15 -4.56 -13.57 6.52
N GLN A 16 -5.31 -14.59 6.09
CA GLN A 16 -4.73 -15.89 5.79
C GLN A 16 -3.62 -15.82 4.72
N THR A 17 -3.80 -14.98 3.70
CA THR A 17 -2.79 -14.80 2.65
C THR A 17 -1.54 -14.13 3.20
N ILE A 18 -1.69 -13.10 4.04
CA ILE A 18 -0.57 -12.42 4.70
C ILE A 18 0.19 -13.38 5.62
N GLU A 19 -0.52 -14.17 6.42
CA GLU A 19 0.05 -15.22 7.27
C GLU A 19 0.84 -16.24 6.43
N ASN A 20 0.26 -16.72 5.33
CA ASN A 20 0.91 -17.69 4.45
C ASN A 20 2.19 -17.13 3.83
N ILE A 21 2.18 -15.86 3.40
CA ILE A 21 3.38 -15.17 2.87
C ILE A 21 4.46 -15.08 3.95
N ARG A 22 4.09 -14.76 5.18
CA ARG A 22 5.03 -14.65 6.30
C ARG A 22 5.59 -16.02 6.72
N ALA A 23 4.76 -17.06 6.68
CA ALA A 23 5.14 -18.44 7.03
C ALA A 23 6.26 -18.98 6.13
N VAL A 24 6.32 -18.55 4.86
CA VAL A 24 7.40 -18.93 3.93
C VAL A 24 8.64 -18.03 4.03
N GLY A 25 8.69 -17.10 5.00
CA GLY A 25 9.85 -16.23 5.26
C GLY A 25 9.89 -14.96 4.40
N PHE A 26 8.81 -14.63 3.70
CA PHE A 26 8.72 -13.42 2.88
C PHE A 26 7.99 -12.29 3.64
N GLY A 27 8.35 -11.05 3.33
CA GLY A 27 7.55 -9.89 3.76
C GLY A 27 6.23 -9.85 2.99
N ALA A 28 5.13 -9.56 3.67
CA ALA A 28 3.84 -9.28 3.04
C ALA A 28 3.70 -7.78 2.77
N GLY A 29 3.08 -7.41 1.65
CA GLY A 29 2.67 -6.05 1.34
C GLY A 29 1.19 -5.99 1.02
N VAL A 30 0.58 -4.81 1.16
CA VAL A 30 -0.79 -4.58 0.73
C VAL A 30 -0.83 -3.52 -0.36
N PHE A 31 -1.70 -3.71 -1.33
CA PHE A 31 -1.92 -2.83 -2.47
C PHE A 31 -3.32 -2.24 -2.42
N LEU A 32 -3.45 -0.92 -2.56
CA LEU A 32 -4.73 -0.21 -2.63
C LEU A 32 -4.91 0.48 -3.98
N ASN A 33 -6.09 0.33 -4.56
CA ASN A 33 -6.55 1.14 -5.68
C ASN A 33 -6.88 2.57 -5.21
N PRO A 34 -6.89 3.56 -6.12
CA PRO A 34 -7.11 4.95 -5.75
C PRO A 34 -8.51 5.19 -5.17
N ALA A 35 -9.51 4.38 -5.52
CA ALA A 35 -10.87 4.48 -4.98
C ALA A 35 -10.97 3.99 -3.53
N THR A 36 -10.05 3.13 -3.07
CA THR A 36 -10.13 2.49 -1.76
C THR A 36 -9.66 3.44 -0.65
N SER A 37 -10.30 3.37 0.52
CA SER A 37 -9.88 4.15 1.69
C SER A 37 -8.63 3.53 2.33
N PRO A 38 -7.64 4.33 2.79
CA PRO A 38 -6.53 3.85 3.59
C PRO A 38 -6.97 3.11 4.86
N GLU A 39 -8.11 3.48 5.46
CA GLU A 39 -8.65 2.84 6.66
C GLU A 39 -8.99 1.36 6.42
N ALA A 40 -9.22 0.96 5.16
CA ALA A 40 -9.55 -0.43 4.81
C ALA A 40 -8.44 -1.45 5.11
N VAL A 41 -7.21 -0.97 5.38
CA VAL A 41 -6.06 -1.81 5.71
C VAL A 41 -5.54 -1.61 7.13
N GLU A 42 -6.17 -0.76 7.94
CA GLU A 42 -5.71 -0.41 9.30
C GLU A 42 -5.45 -1.66 10.16
N GLU A 43 -6.37 -2.62 10.12
CA GLU A 43 -6.33 -3.86 10.90
C GLU A 43 -5.13 -4.77 10.56
N ILE A 44 -4.57 -4.65 9.35
CA ILE A 44 -3.45 -5.49 8.88
C ILE A 44 -2.11 -4.73 8.82
N LEU A 45 -2.07 -3.46 9.19
CA LEU A 45 -0.85 -2.64 9.10
C LEU A 45 0.30 -3.19 9.94
N THR A 46 -0.01 -3.81 11.08
CA THR A 46 0.98 -4.43 11.97
C THR A 46 1.65 -5.65 11.33
N GLU A 47 0.96 -6.30 10.39
CA GLU A 47 1.38 -7.55 9.75
C GLU A 47 2.10 -7.36 8.41
N VAL A 48 1.91 -6.20 7.75
CA VAL A 48 2.45 -5.93 6.41
C VAL A 48 3.70 -5.06 6.44
N ALA A 49 4.73 -5.42 5.70
CA ALA A 49 5.99 -4.69 5.60
C ALA A 49 5.91 -3.46 4.68
N LEU A 50 4.90 -3.37 3.80
CA LEU A 50 4.79 -2.34 2.76
C LEU A 50 3.33 -2.05 2.43
N VAL A 51 3.00 -0.77 2.25
CA VAL A 51 1.73 -0.32 1.67
C VAL A 51 2.01 0.30 0.30
N LEU A 52 1.34 -0.20 -0.73
CA LEU A 52 1.40 0.27 -2.10
C LEU A 52 0.06 0.91 -2.47
N MET A 53 0.09 2.08 -3.09
CA MET A 53 -1.12 2.80 -3.52
C MET A 53 -1.02 3.19 -4.99
N MET A 54 -2.04 2.88 -5.77
CA MET A 54 -2.12 3.36 -7.16
C MET A 54 -2.47 4.84 -7.21
N THR A 55 -1.83 5.58 -8.10
CA THR A 55 -2.12 7.01 -8.36
C THR A 55 -3.05 7.23 -9.56
N VAL A 56 -3.64 6.15 -10.06
CA VAL A 56 -4.36 6.02 -11.32
C VAL A 56 -5.33 4.85 -11.23
N ASP A 57 -6.52 4.95 -11.80
CA ASP A 57 -7.41 3.79 -11.90
C ASP A 57 -6.96 2.84 -13.03
N ARG A 58 -7.41 1.58 -12.99
CA ARG A 58 -7.02 0.51 -13.93
C ARG A 58 -7.56 0.77 -15.35
N SER A 59 -6.98 1.74 -16.05
CA SER A 59 -7.27 2.04 -17.45
C SER A 59 -5.97 2.46 -18.14
N PHE A 60 -5.65 1.81 -19.27
CA PHE A 60 -4.49 2.14 -20.10
C PHE A 60 -4.69 3.52 -20.75
N GLY A 61 -3.81 4.50 -20.49
CA GLY A 61 -3.82 5.82 -21.14
C GLY A 61 -3.40 6.98 -20.23
N ASP A 62 -3.27 8.18 -20.81
CA ASP A 62 -2.84 9.47 -20.22
C ASP A 62 -3.80 10.02 -19.14
N GLN A 63 -4.06 9.23 -18.11
CA GLN A 63 -4.78 9.70 -16.92
C GLN A 63 -3.86 10.61 -16.12
N GLU A 64 -4.37 11.79 -15.80
CA GLU A 64 -3.70 12.71 -14.89
C GLU A 64 -3.49 12.03 -13.52
N LEU A 65 -2.38 12.37 -12.88
CA LEU A 65 -2.09 11.86 -11.54
C LEU A 65 -3.23 12.27 -10.61
N ASN A 66 -3.85 11.27 -9.96
CA ASN A 66 -4.88 11.58 -8.98
C ASN A 66 -4.23 12.19 -7.74
N LEU A 67 -4.24 13.53 -7.66
CA LEU A 67 -3.66 14.28 -6.53
C LEU A 67 -4.33 13.93 -5.20
N SER A 68 -5.61 13.49 -5.21
CA SER A 68 -6.27 13.00 -4.00
C SER A 68 -5.60 11.75 -3.41
N THR A 69 -4.90 10.98 -4.23
CA THR A 69 -4.08 9.85 -3.77
C THR A 69 -2.92 10.33 -2.89
N LEU A 70 -2.36 11.52 -3.11
CA LEU A 70 -1.28 12.04 -2.26
C LEU A 70 -1.76 12.30 -0.82
N ASP A 71 -2.99 12.80 -0.65
CA ASP A 71 -3.57 12.96 0.68
C ASP A 71 -3.91 11.62 1.31
N LYS A 72 -4.32 10.62 0.51
CA LYS A 72 -4.48 9.24 0.98
C LYS A 72 -3.17 8.61 1.44
N VAL A 73 -2.07 8.87 0.75
CA VAL A 73 -0.73 8.43 1.15
C VAL A 73 -0.33 9.04 2.50
N ARG A 74 -0.60 10.34 2.70
CA ARG A 74 -0.37 11.01 3.99
C ARG A 74 -1.21 10.41 5.11
N ARG A 75 -2.49 10.13 4.85
CA ARG A 75 -3.39 9.47 5.82
C ARG A 75 -2.89 8.06 6.15
N ALA A 76 -2.52 7.27 5.15
CA ALA A 76 -1.97 5.93 5.35
C ALA A 76 -0.68 5.94 6.19
N ALA A 77 0.19 6.94 6.00
CA ALA A 77 1.40 7.11 6.79
C ALA A 77 1.13 7.55 8.25
N GLY A 78 -0.03 8.14 8.52
CA GLY A 78 -0.48 8.52 9.86
C GLY A 78 -1.24 7.42 10.61
N LEU A 79 -1.58 6.31 9.96
CA LEU A 79 -2.30 5.22 10.60
C LEU A 79 -1.43 4.50 11.65
N PRO A 80 -2.01 4.05 12.78
CA PRO A 80 -1.28 3.42 13.86
C PRO A 80 -0.79 2.01 13.47
N ALA A 81 0.42 1.93 12.93
CA ALA A 81 1.06 0.66 12.56
C ALA A 81 2.05 0.14 13.63
N GLY A 82 2.26 0.88 14.72
CA GLY A 82 3.28 0.59 15.74
C GLY A 82 4.74 0.76 15.27
N ARG A 83 4.95 1.06 13.97
CA ARG A 83 6.25 1.35 13.34
C ARG A 83 6.07 2.18 12.09
N SER A 84 7.13 2.82 11.61
CA SER A 84 7.10 3.51 10.31
C SER A 84 6.94 2.47 9.19
N LEU A 85 5.87 2.60 8.41
CA LEU A 85 5.65 1.80 7.21
C LEU A 85 6.06 2.59 5.96
N PRO A 86 6.83 1.99 5.04
CA PRO A 86 7.04 2.59 3.74
C PRO A 86 5.71 2.60 2.98
N VAL A 87 5.33 3.77 2.47
CA VAL A 87 4.21 3.93 1.54
C VAL A 87 4.76 4.28 0.16
N GLN A 88 4.41 3.47 -0.84
CA GLN A 88 4.90 3.64 -2.21
C GLN A 88 3.73 3.87 -3.18
N THR A 89 3.92 4.79 -4.11
CA THR A 89 2.95 5.07 -5.17
C THR A 89 3.30 4.34 -6.47
N SER A 90 2.33 3.75 -7.16
CA SER A 90 2.53 3.13 -8.48
C SER A 90 1.75 3.87 -9.59
N ARG A 91 2.40 4.05 -10.76
CA ARG A 91 1.77 4.47 -12.03
C ARG A 91 1.47 3.23 -12.89
N PRO A 92 0.50 3.27 -13.83
CA PRO A 92 0.05 2.10 -14.59
C PRO A 92 0.90 1.85 -15.84
N THR A 93 1.73 2.80 -16.25
CA THR A 93 2.85 2.54 -17.16
C THR A 93 3.73 1.52 -16.45
N GLY A 94 4.00 0.35 -17.02
CA GLY A 94 4.76 -0.75 -16.40
C GLY A 94 6.13 -0.42 -15.77
N ALA A 95 6.55 0.85 -15.73
CA ALA A 95 7.55 1.40 -14.84
C ALA A 95 6.96 1.78 -13.46
N SER A 96 7.21 0.93 -12.45
CA SER A 96 7.20 1.34 -11.05
C SER A 96 8.16 2.53 -10.90
N THR A 97 7.63 3.74 -10.74
CA THR A 97 8.47 4.92 -10.52
C THR A 97 9.00 4.84 -9.09
N ASN A 98 10.26 4.44 -8.99
CA ASN A 98 10.95 4.06 -7.77
C ASN A 98 11.35 5.29 -6.94
N ARG A 99 10.39 5.89 -6.24
CA ARG A 99 10.68 6.78 -5.11
C ARG A 99 9.87 6.33 -3.90
N PRO A 100 10.43 5.48 -3.03
CA PRO A 100 9.87 5.31 -1.70
C PRO A 100 9.96 6.65 -0.98
N SER A 101 8.85 7.38 -0.99
CA SER A 101 8.62 8.45 -0.03
C SER A 101 8.44 7.79 1.33
N LEU A 102 9.54 7.65 2.07
CA LEU A 102 9.53 7.28 3.48
C LEU A 102 8.84 8.41 4.25
N PHE A 103 7.52 8.32 4.35
CA PHE A 103 6.76 9.18 5.25
C PHE A 103 7.03 8.71 6.67
N ARG A 104 7.90 9.42 7.39
CA ARG A 104 8.03 9.29 8.83
C ARG A 104 6.86 10.03 9.47
N SER A 105 6.01 9.31 10.20
CA SER A 105 5.21 9.95 11.24
C SER A 105 6.17 10.50 12.29
N THR A 106 6.18 11.83 12.47
CA THR A 106 6.87 12.46 13.60
C THR A 106 6.14 12.05 14.87
N PRO A 107 6.83 11.60 15.94
CA PRO A 107 6.18 11.46 17.23
C PRO A 107 5.89 12.87 17.76
N GLY A 108 4.62 13.15 18.04
CA GLY A 108 4.19 14.25 18.89
C GLY A 108 4.14 13.78 20.34
#